data_AF-A0A524JQC7-F1
#
_entry.id   AF-A0A524JQC7-F1
#
_cell.length_a   1.000
_cell.length_b   1.000
_cell.length_c   1.000
_cell.angle_alpha   90.00
_cell.angle_beta   90.00
_cell.angle_gamma   90.00
#
_symmetry.space_group_name_H-M   'P 1'
#
loop_
_entity.id
_entity.type
_entity.pdbx_description
1 polymer ?
#
loop_
_entity_poly.entity_id
_entity_poly.type
_entity_poly.pdbx_seq_one_letter_code
_entity_poly.pdbx_strand_id
1 'polypeptide(L)'
;AYKADFSFVKAWKGDEAGNLIFKGTARNFNPCMCGAANITVAEVEQLLPVGALDPNEIHVPGIFVKRIFQGRDYEKRIEQRTVRPRN
;
A
#
# COMPACT_ATOMS: atom_id res chain seq x y z
N ALA A 1 7.35 -1.83 -21.97
CA ALA A 1 7.32 -1.81 -20.49
C ALA A 1 7.64 -0.39 -20.04
N TYR A 2 6.93 0.12 -19.03
CA TYR A 2 7.26 1.41 -18.43
C TYR A 2 8.60 1.28 -17.68
N LYS A 3 9.52 2.22 -17.89
CA LYS A 3 10.78 2.34 -17.14
C LYS A 3 10.69 3.60 -16.29
N ALA A 4 10.38 3.44 -15.02
CA ALA A 4 10.42 4.52 -14.04
C ALA A 4 11.59 4.29 -13.08
N ASP A 5 12.20 5.38 -12.62
CA ASP A 5 13.25 5.30 -11.60
C ASP A 5 12.65 5.04 -10.21
N PHE A 6 11.53 5.71 -9.92
CA PHE A 6 10.84 5.63 -8.64
C PHE A 6 9.34 5.35 -8.81
N SER A 7 8.78 4.58 -7.88
CA SER A 7 7.34 4.48 -7.67
C SER A 7 7.01 4.79 -6.22
N PHE A 8 5.92 5.55 -6.03
CA PHE A 8 5.38 5.88 -4.71
C PHE A 8 4.03 5.22 -4.58
N VAL A 9 3.87 4.40 -3.53
CA VAL A 9 2.66 3.59 -3.32
C VAL A 9 2.14 3.75 -1.90
N LYS A 10 0.82 3.63 -1.75
CA LYS A 10 0.13 3.71 -0.47
C LYS A 10 -0.54 2.39 -0.11
N ALA A 11 -0.16 1.82 1.01
CA ALA A 11 -0.74 0.59 1.56
C ALA A 11 -1.37 0.82 2.94
N TRP A 12 -2.22 -0.13 3.36
CA TRP A 12 -2.89 -0.07 4.66
C TRP A 12 -1.96 -0.62 5.75
N LYS A 13 -1.44 -1.83 5.54
CA LYS A 13 -0.44 -2.44 6.42
C LYS A 13 0.78 -2.82 5.60
N GLY A 14 1.93 -2.77 6.24
CA GLY A 14 3.10 -3.47 5.74
C GLY A 14 4.00 -3.95 6.87
N ASP A 15 4.93 -4.83 6.55
CA ASP A 15 5.95 -5.29 7.49
C ASP A 15 7.33 -4.73 7.17
N GLU A 16 8.28 -4.88 8.09
CA GLU A 16 9.68 -4.44 7.92
C GLU A 16 10.38 -5.11 6.73
N ALA A 17 9.88 -6.25 6.25
CA ALA A 17 10.37 -6.92 5.04
C ALA A 17 9.78 -6.34 3.73
N GLY A 18 8.84 -5.40 3.83
CA GLY A 18 8.22 -4.70 2.71
C GLY A 18 6.96 -5.37 2.16
N ASN A 19 6.44 -6.42 2.78
CA ASN A 19 5.17 -7.04 2.36
C ASN A 19 4.01 -6.06 2.60
N LEU A 20 3.09 -5.95 1.64
CA LEU A 20 2.01 -4.97 1.70
C LEU A 20 0.61 -5.60 1.63
N ILE A 21 -0.29 -5.05 2.44
CA ILE A 21 -1.74 -5.30 2.41
C ILE A 21 -2.46 -3.98 2.13
N PHE A 22 -3.48 -4.03 1.27
CA PHE A 22 -4.28 -2.89 0.83
C PHE A 22 -5.72 -3.08 1.32
N LYS A 23 -6.40 -1.97 1.62
CA LYS A 23 -7.77 -2.00 2.16
C LYS A 23 -8.79 -1.57 1.11
N GLY A 24 -9.73 -2.45 0.78
CA GLY A 24 -10.80 -2.17 -0.17
C GLY A 24 -10.29 -1.70 -1.53
N THR A 25 -10.96 -0.71 -2.11
CA THR A 25 -10.64 -0.17 -3.44
C THR A 25 -9.38 0.69 -3.46
N ALA A 26 -8.79 1.04 -2.31
CA ALA A 26 -7.49 1.73 -2.24
C ALA A 26 -6.34 0.88 -2.81
N ARG A 27 -6.56 -0.42 -3.07
CA ARG A 27 -5.61 -1.28 -3.76
C ARG A 27 -5.29 -0.79 -5.18
N ASN A 28 -6.28 -0.30 -5.93
CA ASN A 28 -6.19 0.21 -7.31
C ASN A 28 -4.87 -0.10 -8.08
N PHE A 29 -4.05 0.90 -8.39
CA PHE A 29 -2.81 0.79 -9.17
C PHE A 29 -1.56 0.55 -8.31
N ASN A 30 -1.67 0.62 -6.99
CA ASN A 30 -0.53 0.49 -6.09
C ASN A 30 0.28 -0.80 -6.34
N PRO A 31 -0.32 -2.01 -6.44
CA PRO A 31 0.43 -3.23 -6.76
C PRO A 31 1.15 -3.19 -8.09
N CYS A 32 0.50 -2.67 -9.14
CA CYS A 32 1.10 -2.59 -10.48
C CYS A 32 2.32 -1.66 -10.48
N MET A 33 2.27 -0.56 -9.71
CA MET A 33 3.38 0.39 -9.61
C MET A 33 4.56 -0.14 -8.79
N CYS A 34 4.34 -1.09 -7.88
CA CYS A 34 5.43 -1.71 -7.11
C CYS A 34 6.44 -2.45 -8.00
N GLY A 35 6.00 -3.00 -9.13
CA GLY A 35 6.86 -3.68 -10.10
C GLY A 35 7.30 -2.83 -11.30
N ALA A 36 6.80 -1.59 -11.41
CA ALA A 36 7.00 -0.75 -12.59
C ALA A 36 8.23 0.18 -12.50
N ALA A 37 8.94 0.18 -11.37
CA ALA A 37 10.07 1.07 -11.12
C ALA A 37 11.27 0.35 -10.50
N ASN A 38 12.45 0.97 -10.61
CA ASN A 38 13.68 0.47 -9.98
C ASN A 38 13.62 0.57 -8.44
N ILE A 39 13.04 1.67 -7.92
CA ILE A 39 12.92 1.93 -6.48
C ILE A 39 11.47 2.20 -6.12
N THR A 40 10.84 1.25 -5.45
CA THR A 40 9.51 1.43 -4.87
C THR A 40 9.62 1.91 -3.43
N VAL A 41 8.96 3.03 -3.15
CA VAL A 41 8.78 3.60 -1.81
C VAL A 41 7.32 3.41 -1.40
N ALA A 42 7.11 2.62 -0.35
CA ALA A 42 5.79 2.33 0.19
C ALA A 42 5.53 3.13 1.47
N GLU A 43 4.47 3.93 1.47
CA GLU A 43 3.92 4.48 2.71
C GLU A 43 2.82 3.56 3.25
N VAL A 44 2.86 3.28 4.56
CA VAL A 44 1.88 2.43 5.24
C VAL A 44 1.24 3.12 6.43
N GLU A 45 -0.02 2.79 6.72
CA GLU A 45 -0.70 3.27 7.92
C GLU A 45 -0.22 2.51 9.18
N GLN A 46 0.06 1.22 9.01
CA GLN A 46 0.55 0.36 10.07
C GLN A 46 1.81 -0.36 9.58
N LEU A 47 2.94 -0.08 10.23
CA LEU A 47 4.18 -0.82 10.04
C LEU A 47 4.28 -1.86 11.16
N LEU A 48 4.37 -3.13 10.79
CA LEU A 48 4.38 -4.26 11.72
C LEU A 48 5.72 -5.01 11.66
N PRO A 49 6.09 -5.75 12.72
CA PRO A 49 7.25 -6.64 12.67
C PRO A 49 7.07 -7.75 11.63
N VAL A 50 8.20 -8.26 11.11
CA VAL A 50 8.19 -9.42 10.21
C VAL A 50 7.50 -10.61 10.88
N GLY A 51 6.63 -11.29 10.13
CA GLY A 51 5.85 -12.45 10.62
C GLY A 51 4.53 -12.09 11.31
N ALA A 52 4.24 -10.80 11.52
CA ALA A 52 2.94 -10.37 12.04
C ALA A 52 1.83 -10.37 10.99
N LEU A 53 2.18 -10.39 9.69
CA LEU A 53 1.25 -10.51 8.58
C LEU A 53 1.10 -11.99 8.18
N ASP A 54 -0.13 -12.45 7.99
CA ASP A 54 -0.39 -13.79 7.42
C ASP A 54 0.12 -13.81 5.98
N PRO A 55 1.01 -14.75 5.61
CA PRO A 55 1.51 -14.90 4.25
C PRO A 55 0.42 -15.02 3.17
N ASN A 56 -0.75 -15.59 3.50
CA ASN A 56 -1.88 -15.74 2.57
C ASN A 56 -2.67 -14.45 2.35
N GLU A 57 -2.48 -13.44 3.20
CA GLU A 57 -3.13 -12.13 3.07
C GLU A 57 -2.24 -11.09 2.37
N ILE A 58 -1.00 -11.42 2.04
CA ILE A 58 -0.06 -10.51 1.36
C ILE A 58 -0.51 -10.28 -0.09
N HIS A 59 -0.73 -9.02 -0.46
CA HIS A 59 -1.08 -8.67 -1.84
C HIS A 59 0.14 -8.38 -2.71
N VAL A 60 1.16 -7.74 -2.12
CA VAL A 60 2.43 -7.45 -2.79
C VAL A 60 3.55 -7.99 -1.93
N PRO A 61 4.33 -8.95 -2.45
CA PRO A 61 5.51 -9.45 -1.75
C PRO A 61 6.57 -8.35 -1.61
N GLY A 62 7.30 -8.37 -0.50
CA GLY A 62 8.28 -7.34 -0.14
C GLY A 62 9.46 -7.20 -1.12
N ILE A 63 9.69 -8.19 -1.99
CA ILE A 63 10.73 -8.12 -3.03
C ILE A 63 10.59 -6.88 -3.94
N PHE A 64 9.36 -6.41 -4.14
CA PHE A 64 9.05 -5.24 -4.96
C PHE A 64 9.24 -3.91 -4.23
N VAL A 65 9.42 -3.90 -2.92
CA VAL A 65 9.51 -2.71 -2.08
C VAL A 65 10.96 -2.50 -1.64
N LYS A 66 11.51 -1.31 -1.90
CA LYS A 66 12.89 -0.96 -1.51
C LYS A 66 12.98 -0.08 -0.28
N ARG A 67 11.95 0.74 -0.06
CA ARG A 67 11.85 1.61 1.12
C ARG A 67 10.42 1.53 1.62
N ILE A 68 10.26 1.40 2.93
CA ILE A 68 8.96 1.44 3.59
C ILE A 68 9.04 2.40 4.77
N PHE A 69 7.97 3.16 4.98
CA PHE A 69 7.86 4.02 6.16
C PHE A 69 6.39 4.12 6.61
N GLN A 70 6.21 4.36 7.91
CA GLN A 70 4.90 4.61 8.47
C GLN A 70 4.56 6.09 8.35
N GLY A 71 3.54 6.44 7.57
CA GLY A 71 3.05 7.81 7.54
C GLY A 71 2.06 8.10 8.67
N ARG A 72 1.89 9.38 8.97
CA ARG A 72 0.99 9.89 10.02
C ARG A 72 -0.04 10.82 9.38
N ASP A 73 -1.16 11.01 10.08
CA ASP A 73 -2.14 12.07 9.80
C ASP A 73 -2.75 12.06 8.38
N TYR A 74 -3.25 10.90 7.93
CA TYR A 74 -3.89 10.79 6.62
C TYR A 74 -5.30 11.40 6.60
N GLU A 75 -5.51 12.36 5.72
CA GLU A 75 -6.80 13.04 5.57
C GLU A 75 -7.89 12.17 4.90
N LYS A 76 -7.50 11.23 4.02
CA LYS A 76 -8.40 10.32 3.26
C LYS A 76 -9.68 11.00 2.74
N ARG A 77 -9.51 12.10 1.99
CA ARG A 77 -10.61 12.89 1.43
C ARG A 77 -11.58 12.02 0.64
N ILE A 78 -12.88 12.25 0.84
CA ILE A 78 -13.95 11.65 0.05
C ILE A 78 -14.42 12.71 -0.94
N GLU A 79 -14.19 12.49 -2.23
CA GLU A 79 -14.58 13.44 -3.28
C GLU A 79 -16.10 13.64 -3.33
N GLN A 80 -16.85 12.54 -3.34
CA GLN A 80 -18.31 12.54 -3.38
C GLN A 80 -18.87 11.59 -2.31
N ARG A 81 -19.44 12.16 -1.24
CA ARG A 81 -20.00 11.38 -0.12
C ARG A 81 -21.47 11.04 -0.37
N THR A 82 -21.72 9.89 -0.97
CA THR A 82 -23.07 9.36 -1.18
C THR A 82 -23.46 8.42 -0.04
N VAL A 83 -24.60 8.68 0.61
CA VAL A 83 -25.14 7.83 1.69
C VAL A 83 -26.55 7.37 1.35
N ARG A 84 -26.91 6.14 1.72
CA ARG A 84 -28.30 5.68 1.63
C ARG A 84 -29.09 6.23 2.82
N PRO A 85 -30.30 6.80 2.64
CA PRO A 85 -31.19 7.10 3.76
C PRO A 85 -31.49 5.82 4.54
N ARG A 86 -31.37 5.88 5.87
CA ARG A 86 -31.76 4.77 6.73
C ARG A 86 -33.28 4.86 6.90
N ASN A 87 -34.01 3.90 6.30
CA ASN A 87 -35.44 3.74 6.54
C ASN A 87 -35.70 3.23 7.96
#